data_AF-Q28LM4-F1
#
_entry.id   AF-Q28LM4-F1
#
_cell.length_a   1.000
_cell.length_b   1.000
_cell.length_c   1.000
_cell.angle_alpha   90.00
_cell.angle_beta   90.00
_cell.angle_gamma   90.00
#
_symmetry.space_group_name_H-M   'P 1'
#
loop_
_entity.id
_entity.type
_entity.pdbx_description
1 polymer ?
#
loop_
_entity_poly.entity_id
_entity_poly.type
_entity_poly.pdbx_seq_one_letter_code
_entity_poly.pdbx_strand_id
1 'polypeptide(L)'
;MIGERAEDRTILRLSGADAHGFLQGLVTRDAGEGLTYSALLTPQGKYLADFFLLDRGDDILLDVKSDIARAVAQRLGMYRLRADVTIEEADLPVARGLGDMPAGAFADPRDPSLGWRAYGVAGGDPVTDWTALRVAACVPETGVELTPNDTYILEAGFDRLCGVDHKKGCYLGQEVTARMKHKTELKKGFVTVSVDGTAPVGTAIMAGEKPAGTLYTQAGGQGIAYLRFDRATGPMTAAEARVTWKK
;
A
#
# COMPACT_ATOMS: atom_id res chain seq x y z
N MET A 1 -24.16 -3.83 8.55
CA MET A 1 -23.35 -3.42 9.71
C MET A 1 -22.61 -2.14 9.32
N ILE A 2 -22.40 -1.18 10.23
CA ILE A 2 -21.89 0.18 9.91
C ILE A 2 -20.37 0.19 9.66
N GLY A 3 -19.70 -0.98 9.70
CA GLY A 3 -18.24 -1.11 9.65
C GLY A 3 -17.57 -0.66 10.95
N GLU A 4 -16.25 -0.69 10.96
CA GLU A 4 -15.36 -0.25 12.04
C GLU A 4 -14.60 1.00 11.62
N ARG A 5 -14.34 1.90 12.56
CA ARG A 5 -13.54 3.10 12.37
C ARG A 5 -12.10 2.73 11.96
N ALA A 6 -11.58 3.36 10.92
CA ALA A 6 -10.17 3.31 10.56
C ALA A 6 -9.46 4.51 11.20
N GLU A 7 -8.77 4.28 12.32
CA GLU A 7 -8.25 5.34 13.20
C GLU A 7 -6.97 6.00 12.68
N ASP A 8 -6.27 5.38 11.74
CA ASP A 8 -4.96 5.82 11.24
C ASP A 8 -5.03 6.41 9.83
N ARG A 9 -6.19 6.95 9.44
CA ARG A 9 -6.48 7.46 8.09
C ARG A 9 -6.85 8.93 8.12
N THR A 10 -6.27 9.69 7.20
CA THR A 10 -6.60 11.10 6.94
C THR A 10 -7.02 11.25 5.50
N ILE A 11 -8.06 12.05 5.25
CA ILE A 11 -8.53 12.34 3.89
C ILE A 11 -7.95 13.68 3.45
N LEU A 12 -7.24 13.68 2.33
CA LEU A 12 -6.92 14.89 1.58
C LEU A 12 -7.91 15.04 0.44
N ARG A 13 -8.45 16.23 0.22
CA ARG A 13 -9.30 16.56 -0.92
C ARG A 13 -8.51 17.37 -1.93
N LEU A 14 -8.60 16.95 -3.19
CA LEU A 14 -8.04 17.67 -4.33
C LEU A 14 -9.17 18.15 -5.22
N SER A 15 -9.30 19.47 -5.37
CA SER A 15 -10.31 20.13 -6.20
C SER A 15 -9.65 21.13 -7.14
N GLY A 16 -10.40 21.63 -8.13
CA GLY A 16 -9.92 22.59 -9.14
C GLY A 16 -9.86 21.98 -10.54
N ALA A 17 -9.85 22.83 -11.57
CA ALA A 17 -10.03 22.40 -12.96
C ALA A 17 -8.92 21.46 -13.46
N ASP A 18 -7.74 21.50 -12.85
CA ASP A 18 -6.58 20.70 -13.25
C ASP A 18 -6.38 19.44 -12.38
N ALA A 19 -7.23 19.16 -11.39
CA ALA A 19 -6.98 18.14 -10.36
C ALA A 19 -6.68 16.73 -10.91
N HIS A 20 -7.50 16.23 -11.83
CA HIS A 20 -7.32 14.90 -12.45
C HIS A 20 -6.03 14.83 -13.27
N GLY A 21 -5.79 15.82 -14.13
CA GLY A 21 -4.58 15.89 -14.96
C GLY A 21 -3.31 16.05 -14.13
N PHE A 22 -3.38 16.83 -13.05
CA PHE A 22 -2.31 17.01 -12.09
C PHE A 22 -1.91 15.69 -11.41
N LEU A 23 -2.88 14.93 -10.91
CA LEU A 23 -2.59 13.63 -10.30
C LEU A 23 -2.06 12.61 -11.32
N GLN A 24 -2.61 12.60 -12.54
CA GLN A 24 -2.24 11.63 -13.57
C GLN A 24 -0.72 11.56 -13.80
N GLY A 25 -0.04 12.71 -13.82
CA GLY A 25 1.41 12.79 -14.01
C GLY A 25 2.26 12.39 -12.78
N LEU A 26 1.64 12.17 -11.62
CA LEU A 26 2.36 11.97 -10.35
C LEU A 26 2.17 10.57 -9.75
N VAL A 27 1.01 9.94 -9.99
CA VAL A 27 0.64 8.70 -9.32
C VAL A 27 0.78 7.46 -10.22
N THR A 28 1.04 6.30 -9.62
CA THR A 28 1.27 5.03 -10.35
C THR A 28 0.00 4.46 -11.00
N ARG A 29 -1.17 4.88 -10.53
CA ARG A 29 -2.48 4.51 -11.07
C ARG A 29 -3.47 5.67 -10.87
N ASP A 30 -4.22 6.00 -11.91
CA ASP A 30 -5.21 7.08 -11.89
C ASP A 30 -6.42 6.72 -11.05
N ALA A 31 -7.12 7.74 -10.54
CA ALA A 31 -8.46 7.54 -10.02
C ALA A 31 -9.38 7.04 -11.15
N GLY A 32 -10.20 6.05 -10.86
CA GLY A 32 -11.10 5.44 -11.83
C GLY A 32 -12.47 5.18 -11.21
N GLU A 33 -13.21 4.24 -11.81
CA GLU A 33 -14.49 3.80 -11.25
C GLU A 33 -14.26 3.10 -9.90
N GLY A 34 -14.93 3.59 -8.85
CA GLY A 34 -14.78 3.08 -7.49
C GLY A 34 -13.51 3.54 -6.79
N LEU A 35 -13.03 2.73 -5.84
CA LEU A 35 -11.84 3.03 -5.05
C LEU A 35 -10.61 2.43 -5.70
N THR A 36 -9.54 3.22 -5.82
CA THR A 36 -8.31 2.78 -6.49
C THR A 36 -7.11 2.91 -5.57
N TYR A 37 -6.22 1.90 -5.54
CA TYR A 37 -4.95 1.97 -4.80
C TYR A 37 -3.85 2.54 -5.69
N SER A 38 -3.02 3.43 -5.16
CA SER A 38 -1.98 4.12 -5.92
C SER A 38 -0.80 4.51 -5.03
N ALA A 39 0.31 4.89 -5.65
CA ALA A 39 1.50 5.40 -4.96
C ALA A 39 2.08 6.63 -5.64
N LEU A 40 2.80 7.42 -4.83
CA LEU A 40 3.77 8.42 -5.28
C LEU A 40 5.17 7.83 -5.25
N LEU A 41 5.95 8.14 -6.28
CA LEU A 41 7.34 7.69 -6.41
C LEU A 41 8.32 8.85 -6.47
N THR A 42 9.57 8.56 -6.15
CA THR A 42 10.70 9.43 -6.51
C THR A 42 10.91 9.40 -8.03
N PRO A 43 11.63 10.38 -8.60
CA PRO A 43 12.08 10.30 -9.99
C PRO A 43 12.85 9.01 -10.32
N GLN A 44 13.51 8.42 -9.32
CA GLN A 44 14.24 7.15 -9.44
C GLN A 44 13.34 5.91 -9.27
N GLY A 45 12.02 6.07 -9.23
CA GLY A 45 11.04 4.98 -9.12
C GLY A 45 11.00 4.29 -7.76
N LYS A 46 11.44 4.97 -6.70
CA LYS A 46 11.34 4.48 -5.32
C LYS A 46 10.03 4.93 -4.69
N TYR A 47 9.44 4.08 -3.86
CA TYR A 47 8.24 4.39 -3.10
C TYR A 47 8.44 5.64 -2.23
N LEU A 48 7.40 6.48 -2.12
CA LEU A 48 7.33 7.59 -1.17
C LEU A 48 6.10 7.52 -0.26
N ALA A 49 4.96 7.21 -0.85
CA ALA A 49 3.67 7.11 -0.17
C ALA A 49 2.71 6.26 -1.00
N ASP A 50 1.75 5.64 -0.33
CA ASP A 50 0.57 5.01 -0.92
C ASP A 50 -0.71 5.58 -0.31
N PHE A 51 -1.79 5.48 -1.07
CA PHE A 51 -3.10 5.97 -0.69
C PHE A 51 -4.16 5.35 -1.59
N PHE A 52 -5.42 5.52 -1.20
CA PHE A 52 -6.53 5.28 -2.10
C PHE A 52 -6.99 6.58 -2.75
N LEU A 53 -7.46 6.47 -3.97
CA LEU A 53 -8.07 7.53 -4.76
C LEU A 53 -9.54 7.20 -4.97
N LEU A 54 -10.41 8.15 -4.63
CA LEU A 54 -11.82 8.11 -4.96
C LEU A 54 -12.18 9.35 -5.77
N ASP A 55 -12.54 9.16 -7.04
CA ASP A 55 -13.04 10.21 -7.91
C ASP A 55 -14.52 10.46 -7.62
N ARG A 56 -14.87 11.72 -7.32
CA ARG A 56 -16.26 12.16 -7.09
C ARG A 56 -16.76 13.09 -8.19
N GLY A 57 -16.03 13.20 -9.29
CA GLY A 57 -16.31 14.12 -10.40
C GLY A 57 -15.74 15.50 -10.13
N ASP A 58 -16.28 16.22 -9.14
CA ASP A 58 -15.87 17.60 -8.83
C ASP A 58 -14.56 17.68 -8.04
N ASP A 59 -14.20 16.61 -7.34
CA ASP A 59 -12.96 16.48 -6.59
C ASP A 59 -12.51 15.02 -6.48
N ILE A 60 -11.29 14.83 -6.00
CA ILE A 60 -10.69 13.53 -5.74
C ILE A 60 -10.33 13.46 -4.26
N LEU A 61 -10.79 12.41 -3.58
CA LEU A 61 -10.36 12.11 -2.22
C LEU A 61 -9.13 11.21 -2.24
N LEU A 62 -8.13 11.58 -1.45
CA LEU A 62 -6.94 10.79 -1.15
C LEU A 62 -7.07 10.28 0.29
N ASP A 63 -7.34 9.00 0.44
CA ASP A 63 -7.30 8.30 1.73
C ASP A 63 -5.87 7.83 1.98
N VAL A 64 -5.17 8.46 2.92
CA VAL A 64 -3.75 8.24 3.21
C VAL A 64 -3.52 7.92 4.70
N LYS A 65 -2.43 7.21 5.04
CA LYS A 65 -2.06 6.98 6.44
C LYS A 65 -1.78 8.32 7.12
N SER A 66 -2.40 8.56 8.28
CA SER A 66 -2.38 9.87 8.96
C SER A 66 -0.96 10.40 9.21
N ASP A 67 -0.04 9.52 9.62
CA ASP A 67 1.35 9.89 9.94
C ASP A 67 2.11 10.54 8.78
N ILE A 68 1.70 10.26 7.53
CA ILE A 68 2.34 10.80 6.33
C ILE A 68 1.46 11.79 5.55
N ALA A 69 0.21 12.02 5.98
CA ALA A 69 -0.75 12.85 5.25
C ALA A 69 -0.22 14.26 4.96
N ARG A 70 0.34 14.92 5.98
CA ARG A 70 0.95 16.25 5.83
C ARG A 70 2.13 16.24 4.85
N ALA A 71 2.98 15.22 4.90
CA ALA A 71 4.12 15.11 4.01
C ALA A 71 3.69 14.87 2.55
N VAL A 72 2.62 14.09 2.34
CA VAL A 72 2.00 13.88 1.03
C VAL A 72 1.42 15.19 0.50
N ALA A 73 0.62 15.91 1.30
CA ALA A 73 0.05 17.21 0.91
C ALA A 73 1.13 18.23 0.53
N GLN A 74 2.19 18.35 1.32
CA GLN A 74 3.32 19.23 1.03
C GLN A 74 4.01 18.86 -0.29
N ARG A 75 4.26 17.57 -0.50
CA ARG A 75 4.93 17.08 -1.71
C ARG A 75 4.09 17.30 -2.96
N LEU A 76 2.78 17.01 -2.91
CA LEU A 76 1.86 17.34 -4.00
C LEU A 76 1.84 18.86 -4.25
N GLY A 77 1.82 19.67 -3.19
CA GLY A 77 1.90 21.13 -3.30
C GLY A 77 3.14 21.64 -4.04
N MET A 78 4.29 20.97 -3.89
CA MET A 78 5.51 21.30 -4.64
C MET A 78 5.37 21.08 -6.15
N TYR A 79 4.59 20.07 -6.56
CA TYR A 79 4.36 19.75 -7.98
C TYR A 79 3.24 20.57 -8.62
N ARG A 80 2.34 21.15 -7.81
CA ARG A 80 1.15 21.85 -8.30
C ARG A 80 1.49 22.95 -9.31
N LEU A 81 2.55 23.72 -9.05
CA LEU A 81 2.89 24.92 -9.84
C LEU A 81 1.61 25.72 -10.18
N ARG A 82 1.52 26.34 -11.34
CA ARG A 82 0.37 27.18 -11.73
C ARG A 82 -0.93 26.39 -12.01
N ALA A 83 -0.96 25.08 -11.74
CA ALA A 83 -2.17 24.28 -11.91
C ALA A 83 -3.26 24.76 -10.94
N ASP A 84 -4.48 24.85 -11.46
CA ASP A 84 -5.68 25.12 -10.68
C ASP A 84 -6.05 23.88 -9.87
N VAL A 85 -5.36 23.71 -8.74
CA VAL A 85 -5.59 22.62 -7.78
C VAL A 85 -5.57 23.18 -6.36
N THR A 86 -6.54 22.83 -5.55
CA THR A 86 -6.53 23.04 -4.11
C THR A 86 -6.31 21.70 -3.42
N ILE A 87 -5.43 21.67 -2.42
CA ILE A 87 -5.11 20.47 -1.64
C ILE A 87 -5.37 20.81 -0.18
N GLU A 88 -6.37 20.19 0.42
CA GLU A 88 -6.75 20.45 1.81
C GLU A 88 -7.09 19.15 2.54
N GLU A 89 -6.97 19.17 3.86
CA GLU A 89 -7.47 18.07 4.68
C GLU A 89 -9.00 18.18 4.78
N ALA A 90 -9.69 17.05 4.57
CA ALA A 90 -11.12 16.95 4.73
C ALA A 90 -11.43 16.17 6.01
N ASP A 91 -12.23 16.77 6.89
CA ASP A 91 -12.74 16.11 8.11
C ASP A 91 -13.83 15.09 7.73
N LEU A 92 -13.39 13.97 7.17
CA LEU A 92 -14.23 12.86 6.75
C LEU A 92 -13.78 11.59 7.47
N PRO A 93 -14.61 11.03 8.38
CA PRO A 93 -14.28 9.77 8.99
C PRO A 93 -14.24 8.64 7.96
N VAL A 94 -13.38 7.67 8.22
CA VAL A 94 -13.21 6.47 7.39
C VAL A 94 -13.70 5.26 8.16
N ALA A 95 -14.61 4.50 7.56
CA ALA A 95 -15.00 3.19 8.03
C ALA A 95 -14.47 2.11 7.09
N ARG A 96 -14.16 0.95 7.64
CA ARG A 96 -13.84 -0.27 6.91
C ARG A 96 -14.59 -1.45 7.50
N GLY A 97 -14.95 -2.44 6.69
CA GLY A 97 -15.71 -3.58 7.18
C GLY A 97 -15.56 -4.81 6.31
N LEU A 98 -15.96 -5.94 6.87
CA LEU A 98 -16.05 -7.22 6.18
C LEU A 98 -17.51 -7.57 5.91
N GLY A 99 -17.74 -8.58 5.06
CA GLY A 99 -19.08 -9.06 4.73
C GLY A 99 -19.84 -8.11 3.80
N ASP A 100 -21.15 -7.98 4.05
CA ASP A 100 -22.03 -7.18 3.20
C ASP A 100 -21.59 -5.72 3.12
N MET A 101 -21.32 -5.27 1.90
CA MET A 101 -20.92 -3.90 1.61
C MET A 101 -22.15 -2.98 1.61
N PRO A 102 -22.19 -1.94 2.47
CA PRO A 102 -23.31 -1.01 2.49
C PRO A 102 -23.31 -0.12 1.23
N ALA A 103 -24.47 0.47 0.93
CA ALA A 103 -24.59 1.42 -0.17
C ALA A 103 -23.65 2.62 0.04
N GLY A 104 -22.94 3.03 -1.02
CA GLY A 104 -21.96 4.12 -0.97
C GLY A 104 -20.59 3.73 -0.39
N ALA A 105 -20.39 2.48 0.01
CA ALA A 105 -19.06 1.93 0.26
C ALA A 105 -18.42 1.37 -1.02
N PHE A 106 -17.12 1.16 -0.95
CA PHE A 106 -16.28 0.69 -2.05
C PHE A 106 -15.49 -0.53 -1.61
N ALA A 107 -15.38 -1.53 -2.48
CA ALA A 107 -14.51 -2.67 -2.21
C ALA A 107 -13.05 -2.21 -2.03
N ASP A 108 -12.29 -2.82 -1.11
CA ASP A 108 -10.86 -2.54 -0.99
C ASP A 108 -10.15 -3.09 -2.24
N PRO A 109 -9.55 -2.23 -3.08
CA PRO A 109 -9.01 -2.65 -4.37
C PRO A 109 -7.75 -3.50 -4.28
N ARG A 110 -7.14 -3.61 -3.08
CA ARG A 110 -5.87 -4.31 -2.90
C ARG A 110 -6.06 -5.81 -2.83
N ASP A 111 -7.11 -6.24 -2.14
CA ASP A 111 -7.47 -7.65 -1.96
C ASP A 111 -8.93 -7.78 -1.47
N PRO A 112 -9.78 -8.63 -2.07
CA PRO A 112 -11.17 -8.82 -1.62
C PRO A 112 -11.32 -9.26 -0.17
N SER A 113 -10.32 -9.94 0.41
CA SER A 113 -10.33 -10.35 1.82
C SER A 113 -10.27 -9.18 2.81
N LEU A 114 -9.89 -7.98 2.33
CA LEU A 114 -9.91 -6.74 3.10
C LEU A 114 -11.29 -6.04 3.10
N GLY A 115 -12.28 -6.63 2.43
CA GLY A 115 -13.67 -6.17 2.49
C GLY A 115 -13.89 -4.84 1.79
N TRP A 116 -14.42 -3.86 2.50
CA TRP A 116 -14.87 -2.59 1.95
C TRP A 116 -14.45 -1.39 2.81
N ARG A 117 -14.49 -0.21 2.20
CA ARG A 117 -14.22 1.11 2.79
C ARG A 117 -15.36 2.07 2.53
N ALA A 118 -15.65 2.95 3.47
CA ALA A 118 -16.64 4.02 3.35
C ALA A 118 -16.07 5.33 3.88
N TYR A 119 -16.50 6.44 3.28
CA TYR A 119 -16.02 7.79 3.56
C TYR A 119 -17.18 8.66 4.06
N GLY A 120 -16.95 9.45 5.10
CA GLY A 120 -18.01 10.21 5.77
C GLY A 120 -18.85 9.36 6.72
N VAL A 121 -18.42 8.13 7.02
CA VAL A 121 -19.08 7.22 7.95
C VAL A 121 -18.13 6.95 9.11
N ALA A 122 -18.58 7.20 10.35
CA ALA A 122 -17.75 7.05 11.54
C ALA A 122 -17.27 5.62 11.81
N GLY A 123 -18.11 4.62 11.48
CA GLY A 123 -17.90 3.23 11.90
C GLY A 123 -18.04 3.04 13.42
N GLY A 124 -18.11 1.78 13.85
CA GLY A 124 -18.02 1.39 15.27
C GLY A 124 -16.58 1.22 15.74
N ASP A 125 -16.39 0.76 16.97
CA ASP A 125 -15.05 0.46 17.47
C ASP A 125 -14.41 -0.74 16.77
N PRO A 126 -13.10 -0.71 16.52
CA PRO A 126 -12.41 -1.79 15.84
C PRO A 126 -12.35 -3.05 16.69
N VAL A 127 -12.86 -4.16 16.17
CA VAL A 127 -12.78 -5.50 16.80
C VAL A 127 -12.12 -6.53 15.88
N THR A 128 -12.01 -6.22 14.59
CA THR A 128 -11.39 -7.08 13.58
C THR A 128 -9.85 -6.97 13.65
N ASP A 129 -9.16 -8.11 13.56
CA ASP A 129 -7.70 -8.15 13.40
C ASP A 129 -7.32 -7.84 11.95
N TRP A 130 -7.30 -6.55 11.62
CA TRP A 130 -6.92 -6.05 10.30
C TRP A 130 -5.45 -6.35 9.96
N THR A 131 -4.59 -6.50 10.97
CA THR A 131 -3.19 -6.87 10.79
C THR A 131 -3.08 -8.30 10.27
N ALA A 132 -3.83 -9.24 10.85
CA ALA A 132 -3.88 -10.62 10.36
C ALA A 132 -4.36 -10.71 8.91
N LEU A 133 -5.40 -9.93 8.54
CA LEU A 133 -5.88 -9.90 7.16
C LEU A 133 -4.83 -9.36 6.19
N ARG A 134 -4.13 -8.28 6.55
CA ARG A 134 -3.03 -7.75 5.72
C ARG A 134 -1.90 -8.77 5.58
N VAL A 135 -1.49 -9.44 6.66
CA VAL A 135 -0.43 -10.46 6.61
C VAL A 135 -0.83 -11.62 5.72
N ALA A 136 -2.05 -12.12 5.86
CA ALA A 136 -2.58 -13.21 5.03
C ALA A 136 -2.64 -12.82 3.55
N ALA A 137 -3.06 -11.59 3.24
CA ALA A 137 -3.12 -11.05 1.89
C ALA A 137 -1.79 -10.48 1.37
N CYS A 138 -0.70 -10.57 2.14
CA CYS A 138 0.62 -9.97 1.85
C CYS A 138 0.53 -8.48 1.48
N VAL A 139 -0.30 -7.69 2.18
CA VAL A 139 -0.50 -6.26 1.96
C VAL A 139 0.43 -5.46 2.89
N PRO A 140 1.50 -4.85 2.37
CA PRO A 140 2.48 -4.14 3.17
C PRO A 140 1.91 -2.83 3.73
N GLU A 141 2.44 -2.36 4.86
CA GLU A 141 2.04 -1.11 5.50
C GLU A 141 3.13 -0.03 5.40
N THR A 142 2.69 1.20 5.16
CA THR A 142 3.51 2.41 5.21
C THR A 142 4.25 2.55 6.53
N GLY A 143 5.56 2.72 6.48
CA GLY A 143 6.40 2.89 7.68
C GLY A 143 6.81 1.58 8.37
N VAL A 144 6.34 0.43 7.88
CA VAL A 144 6.75 -0.89 8.37
C VAL A 144 7.46 -1.67 7.26
N GLU A 145 6.73 -2.13 6.25
CA GLU A 145 7.30 -2.79 5.06
C GLU A 145 7.60 -1.78 3.94
N LEU A 146 6.80 -0.73 3.81
CA LEU A 146 7.01 0.30 2.79
C LEU A 146 7.86 1.43 3.35
N THR A 147 9.13 1.43 2.96
CA THR A 147 10.14 2.40 3.40
C THR A 147 10.38 3.43 2.29
N PRO A 148 10.08 4.72 2.54
CA PRO A 148 10.33 5.78 1.57
C PRO A 148 11.78 5.83 1.09
N ASN A 149 11.98 6.05 -0.20
CA ASN A 149 13.27 6.07 -0.90
C ASN A 149 14.00 4.71 -1.02
N ASP A 150 13.54 3.66 -0.35
CA ASP A 150 14.18 2.35 -0.40
C ASP A 150 13.34 1.32 -1.16
N THR A 151 12.04 1.23 -0.89
CA THR A 151 11.18 0.20 -1.47
C THR A 151 10.94 0.41 -2.97
N TYR A 152 11.06 -0.67 -3.76
CA TYR A 152 10.57 -0.71 -5.15
C TYR A 152 9.16 -1.30 -5.18
N ILE A 153 8.21 -0.60 -5.81
CA ILE A 153 6.79 -0.96 -5.72
C ILE A 153 6.44 -2.34 -6.31
N LEU A 154 7.16 -2.81 -7.33
CA LEU A 154 6.90 -4.14 -7.90
C LEU A 154 7.38 -5.26 -6.97
N GLU A 155 8.52 -5.06 -6.28
CA GLU A 155 8.97 -5.97 -5.23
C GLU A 155 8.03 -5.91 -4.01
N ALA A 156 7.32 -4.80 -3.83
CA ALA A 156 6.30 -4.64 -2.80
C ALA A 156 4.91 -5.16 -3.20
N GLY A 157 4.77 -5.78 -4.38
CA GLY A 157 3.52 -6.39 -4.82
C GLY A 157 2.48 -5.44 -5.39
N PHE A 158 2.82 -4.17 -5.69
CA PHE A 158 1.85 -3.21 -6.25
C PHE A 158 1.20 -3.67 -7.55
N ASP A 159 1.85 -4.54 -8.33
CA ASP A 159 1.24 -5.15 -9.52
C ASP A 159 0.05 -6.05 -9.14
N ARG A 160 0.24 -6.91 -8.14
CA ARG A 160 -0.79 -7.82 -7.60
C ARG A 160 -1.89 -7.06 -6.87
N LEU A 161 -1.53 -6.00 -6.17
CA LEU A 161 -2.44 -5.16 -5.36
C LEU A 161 -3.18 -4.11 -6.19
N CYS A 162 -3.16 -4.24 -7.52
CA CYS A 162 -3.76 -3.26 -8.44
C CYS A 162 -3.30 -1.81 -8.17
N GLY A 163 -2.08 -1.60 -7.68
CA GLY A 163 -1.51 -0.31 -7.28
C GLY A 163 -0.73 0.42 -8.38
N VAL A 164 -0.49 -0.25 -9.52
CA VAL A 164 0.17 0.34 -10.69
C VAL A 164 -0.63 0.02 -11.95
N ASP A 165 -0.78 0.99 -12.84
CA ASP A 165 -1.25 0.77 -14.19
C ASP A 165 -0.07 0.86 -15.18
N HIS A 166 0.16 -0.21 -15.94
CA HIS A 166 1.22 -0.27 -16.95
C HIS A 166 0.79 0.27 -18.30
N LYS A 167 -0.51 0.56 -18.49
CA LYS A 167 -1.09 1.04 -19.74
C LYS A 167 -1.40 2.54 -19.71
N LYS A 168 -1.32 3.19 -18.55
CA LYS A 168 -1.54 4.65 -18.42
C LYS A 168 -0.39 5.47 -19.03
N GLY A 169 -0.67 6.76 -19.22
CA GLY A 169 0.32 7.74 -19.65
C GLY A 169 1.47 7.94 -18.65
N CYS A 170 2.41 8.80 -19.01
CA CYS A 170 3.61 9.04 -18.22
C CYS A 170 3.29 9.52 -16.80
N TYR A 171 4.04 9.02 -15.82
CA TYR A 171 4.02 9.49 -14.44
C TYR A 171 5.43 9.49 -13.83
N LEU A 172 5.62 10.26 -12.77
CA LEU A 172 6.91 10.39 -12.09
C LEU A 172 7.46 9.02 -11.61
N GLY A 173 8.68 8.70 -12.03
CA GLY A 173 9.37 7.46 -11.63
C GLY A 173 8.96 6.21 -12.42
N GLN A 174 8.12 6.35 -13.46
CA GLN A 174 7.64 5.22 -14.27
C GLN A 174 8.77 4.41 -14.94
N GLU A 175 9.86 5.06 -15.37
CA GLU A 175 10.92 4.40 -16.17
C GLU A 175 11.48 3.15 -15.48
N VAL A 176 11.75 3.23 -14.17
CA VAL A 176 12.30 2.12 -13.40
C VAL A 176 11.25 1.02 -13.22
N THR A 177 10.01 1.38 -12.91
CA THR A 177 8.88 0.44 -12.79
C THR A 177 8.64 -0.31 -14.11
N ALA A 178 8.55 0.40 -15.22
CA ALA A 178 8.35 -0.19 -16.54
C ALA A 178 9.53 -1.11 -16.92
N ARG A 179 10.77 -0.69 -16.65
CA ARG A 179 11.95 -1.53 -16.90
C ARG A 179 11.92 -2.83 -16.11
N MET A 180 11.55 -2.77 -14.83
CA MET A 180 11.44 -3.96 -13.98
C MET A 180 10.37 -4.92 -14.50
N LYS A 181 9.19 -4.41 -14.92
CA LYS A 181 8.11 -5.24 -15.46
C LYS A 181 8.49 -5.99 -16.74
N HIS A 182 9.20 -5.34 -17.66
CA HIS A 182 9.47 -5.92 -18.99
C HIS A 182 10.74 -6.76 -19.06
N LYS A 183 11.77 -6.48 -18.25
CA LYS A 183 13.10 -7.08 -18.41
C LYS A 183 13.44 -8.16 -17.38
N THR A 184 12.66 -8.34 -16.33
CA THR A 184 13.12 -9.14 -15.18
C THR A 184 11.99 -9.86 -14.49
N GLU A 185 12.08 -11.19 -14.43
CA GLU A 185 11.38 -11.95 -13.40
C GLU A 185 11.92 -11.49 -12.03
N LEU A 186 11.03 -11.07 -11.13
CA LEU A 186 11.42 -10.57 -9.82
C LEU A 186 12.18 -11.65 -9.06
N LYS A 187 13.42 -11.36 -8.67
CA LYS A 187 14.27 -12.28 -7.89
C LYS A 187 14.07 -12.15 -6.38
N LYS A 188 13.34 -11.13 -5.96
CA LYS A 188 13.09 -10.78 -4.57
C LYS A 188 11.82 -9.95 -4.44
N GLY A 189 11.20 -9.97 -3.27
CA GLY A 189 9.99 -9.21 -2.99
C GLY A 189 9.30 -9.66 -1.70
N PHE A 190 8.20 -8.99 -1.37
CA PHE A 190 7.35 -9.37 -0.24
C PHE A 190 6.54 -10.63 -0.56
N VAL A 191 6.53 -11.55 0.40
CA VAL A 191 5.72 -12.77 0.39
C VAL A 191 5.19 -13.03 1.79
N THR A 192 4.10 -13.80 1.89
CA THR A 192 3.64 -14.36 3.16
C THR A 192 4.44 -15.63 3.48
N VAL A 193 4.94 -15.72 4.70
CA VAL A 193 5.65 -16.89 5.25
C VAL A 193 4.89 -17.43 6.46
N SER A 194 5.03 -18.73 6.72
CA SER A 194 4.64 -19.31 8.00
C SER A 194 5.74 -19.05 9.03
N VAL A 195 5.34 -18.67 10.23
CA VAL A 195 6.24 -18.34 11.34
C VAL A 195 5.83 -19.15 12.57
N ASP A 196 6.78 -19.91 13.11
CA ASP A 196 6.66 -20.60 14.39
C ASP A 196 7.58 -19.88 15.40
N GLY A 197 6.97 -19.29 16.43
CA GLY A 197 7.58 -18.29 17.31
C GLY A 197 7.31 -16.86 16.85
N THR A 198 8.14 -15.91 17.30
CA THR A 198 8.05 -14.49 16.94
C THR A 198 9.43 -13.87 16.87
N ALA A 199 9.62 -12.88 16.00
CA ALA A 199 10.83 -12.05 15.99
C ALA A 199 10.47 -10.54 15.90
N PRO A 200 11.35 -9.63 16.34
CA PRO A 200 11.15 -8.20 16.11
C PRO A 200 11.00 -7.88 14.62
N VAL A 201 10.17 -6.89 14.29
CA VAL A 201 10.04 -6.36 12.93
C VAL A 201 11.42 -5.89 12.43
N GLY A 202 11.77 -6.25 11.20
CA GLY A 202 13.07 -5.94 10.60
C GLY A 202 14.16 -6.98 10.89
N THR A 203 13.83 -8.09 11.57
CA THR A 203 14.80 -9.17 11.84
C THR A 203 15.23 -9.84 10.54
N ALA A 204 16.55 -10.03 10.38
CA ALA A 204 17.11 -10.74 9.23
C ALA A 204 16.66 -12.22 9.23
N ILE A 205 16.20 -12.69 8.07
CA ILE A 205 15.90 -14.10 7.83
C ILE A 205 17.16 -14.77 7.29
N MET A 206 17.57 -15.84 7.94
CA MET A 206 18.76 -16.63 7.62
C MET A 206 18.37 -18.01 7.10
N ALA A 207 18.98 -18.44 6.00
CA ALA A 207 18.94 -19.82 5.51
C ALA A 207 20.30 -20.48 5.83
N GLY A 208 20.37 -21.20 6.95
CA GLY A 208 21.65 -21.55 7.57
C GLY A 208 22.42 -20.28 7.96
N GLU A 209 23.64 -20.12 7.47
CA GLU A 209 24.47 -18.92 7.73
C GLU A 209 24.27 -17.79 6.71
N LYS A 210 23.43 -17.98 5.69
CA LYS A 210 23.28 -17.02 4.59
C LYS A 210 22.03 -16.14 4.78
N PRO A 211 22.14 -14.80 4.67
CA PRO A 211 20.98 -13.93 4.64
C PRO A 211 20.08 -14.21 3.43
N ALA A 212 18.82 -14.55 3.72
CA ALA A 212 17.77 -14.85 2.76
C ALA A 212 16.71 -13.74 2.68
N GLY A 213 16.59 -12.87 3.67
CA GLY A 213 15.60 -11.80 3.65
C GLY A 213 15.44 -11.06 4.98
N THR A 214 14.27 -10.47 5.17
CA THR A 214 13.88 -9.74 6.38
C THR A 214 12.43 -10.07 6.73
N LEU A 215 12.15 -10.35 8.00
CA LEU A 215 10.81 -10.60 8.54
C LEU A 215 10.23 -9.29 9.10
N TYR A 216 8.98 -8.98 8.76
CA TYR A 216 8.29 -7.77 9.21
C TYR A 216 7.06 -8.10 10.07
N THR A 217 5.89 -7.57 9.72
CA THR A 217 4.65 -7.79 10.46
C THR A 217 4.31 -9.28 10.53
N GLN A 218 3.96 -9.75 11.73
CA GLN A 218 3.53 -11.11 12.01
C GLN A 218 2.15 -11.11 12.65
N ALA A 219 1.30 -12.05 12.25
CA ALA A 219 -0.02 -12.28 12.82
C ALA A 219 -0.50 -13.69 12.46
N GLY A 220 -1.21 -14.36 13.38
CA GLY A 220 -1.84 -15.67 13.12
C GLY A 220 -0.87 -16.79 12.69
N GLY A 221 0.38 -16.78 13.18
CA GLY A 221 1.42 -17.75 12.76
C GLY A 221 1.94 -17.54 11.33
N GLN A 222 1.66 -16.37 10.76
CA GLN A 222 2.18 -15.93 9.46
C GLN A 222 2.93 -14.60 9.61
N GLY A 223 3.71 -14.24 8.60
CA GLY A 223 4.33 -12.92 8.52
C GLY A 223 4.56 -12.45 7.08
N ILE A 224 4.68 -11.14 6.91
CA ILE A 224 5.17 -10.54 5.67
C ILE A 224 6.69 -10.54 5.72
N ALA A 225 7.34 -11.14 4.73
CA ALA A 225 8.79 -11.20 4.63
C ALA A 225 9.26 -10.68 3.28
N TYR A 226 10.31 -9.87 3.28
CA TYR A 226 11.05 -9.55 2.06
C TYR A 226 12.08 -10.64 1.83
N LEU A 227 11.88 -11.49 0.83
CA LEU A 227 12.78 -12.60 0.55
C LEU A 227 13.56 -12.40 -0.73
N ARG A 228 14.79 -12.90 -0.74
CA ARG A 228 15.54 -13.22 -1.95
C ARG A 228 15.18 -14.64 -2.36
N PHE A 229 14.42 -14.79 -3.44
CA PHE A 229 13.79 -16.06 -3.81
C PHE A 229 14.82 -17.15 -4.15
N ASP A 230 15.99 -16.76 -4.67
CA ASP A 230 17.12 -17.66 -4.94
C ASP A 230 17.79 -18.21 -3.67
N ARG A 231 17.59 -17.55 -2.52
CA ARG A 231 18.21 -17.90 -1.23
C ARG A 231 17.24 -18.42 -0.20
N ALA A 232 15.94 -18.18 -0.37
CA ALA A 232 14.89 -18.67 0.49
C ALA A 232 14.59 -20.15 0.23
N THR A 233 15.60 -21.00 0.40
CA THR A 233 15.51 -22.45 0.20
C THR A 233 15.86 -23.18 1.49
N GLY A 234 15.13 -24.26 1.77
CA GLY A 234 15.33 -25.04 3.00
C GLY A 234 14.83 -24.34 4.27
N PRO A 235 15.25 -24.82 5.46
CA PRO A 235 14.86 -24.24 6.73
C PRO A 235 15.41 -22.82 6.90
N MET A 236 14.55 -21.88 7.29
CA MET A 236 14.94 -20.50 7.59
C MET A 236 14.60 -20.13 9.03
N THR A 237 15.35 -19.17 9.59
CA THR A 237 15.08 -18.61 10.91
C THR A 237 15.18 -17.09 10.91
N ALA A 238 14.41 -16.44 11.78
CA ALA A 238 14.53 -15.02 12.11
C ALA A 238 14.70 -14.94 13.62
N ALA A 239 15.92 -14.65 14.09
CA ALA A 239 16.30 -14.90 15.49
C ALA A 239 15.96 -16.36 15.89
N GLU A 240 15.14 -16.54 16.93
CA GLU A 240 14.70 -17.87 17.40
C GLU A 240 13.47 -18.41 16.64
N ALA A 241 12.77 -17.56 15.88
CA ALA A 241 11.58 -17.98 15.15
C ALA A 241 11.93 -18.79 13.91
N ARG A 242 11.22 -19.90 13.67
CA ARG A 242 11.34 -20.68 12.45
C ARG A 242 10.45 -20.09 11.37
N VAL A 243 11.01 -19.90 10.18
CA VAL A 243 10.33 -19.32 9.03
C VAL A 243 10.27 -20.34 7.90
N THR A 244 9.08 -20.53 7.32
CA THR A 244 8.87 -21.42 6.17
C THR A 244 8.16 -20.67 5.06
N TRP A 245 8.68 -20.76 3.84
CA TRP A 245 8.05 -20.22 2.64
C TRP A 245 7.70 -21.36 1.68
N LYS A 246 6.42 -21.49 1.34
CA LYS A 246 5.95 -22.39 0.28
C LYS A 246 5.83 -21.56 -0.99
N LYS A 247 6.71 -21.84 -1.95
CA LYS A 247 6.71 -21.20 -3.27
C LYS A 247 5.50 -21.62 -4.10
#